data_AF-A0A838D8A7-F1
#
_entry.id   AF-A0A838D8A7-F1
#
_cell.length_a   1.000
_cell.length_b   1.000
_cell.length_c   1.000
_cell.angle_alpha   90.00
_cell.angle_beta   90.00
_cell.angle_gamma   90.00
#
_symmetry.space_group_name_H-M   'P 1'
#
loop_
_entity.id
_entity.type
_entity.pdbx_description
1 polymer ?
#
loop_
_entity_poly.entity_id
_entity_poly.type
_entity_poly.pdbx_seq_one_letter_code
_entity_poly.pdbx_strand_id
1 'polypeptide(L)' 'FFQRMLWGTSIRVGVVNAFDRQPPTVLGAFNDNYDTSLYSIRNRYYYVGINKKF' A
#
# COMPACT_ATOMS: atom_id res chain seq x y z
N PHE A 1 -9.19 -25.25 22.43
CA PHE A 1 -7.77 -24.82 22.58
C PHE A 1 -7.36 -23.73 21.57
N PHE A 2 -7.59 -23.90 20.27
CA PHE A 2 -7.20 -22.94 19.21
C PHE A 2 -7.82 -21.53 19.32
N GLN A 3 -9.05 -21.41 19.82
CA GLN A 3 -9.77 -20.14 19.90
C GLN A 3 -9.12 -19.11 20.82
N ARG A 4 -8.42 -19.54 21.89
CA ARG A 4 -7.65 -18.64 22.77
C ARG A 4 -6.37 -18.13 22.10
N MET A 5 -5.77 -18.93 21.21
CA MET A 5 -4.56 -18.56 20.48
C MET A 5 -4.79 -17.42 19.47
N LEU A 6 -6.00 -17.35 18.91
CA LEU A 6 -6.37 -16.36 17.89
C LEU A 6 -7.00 -15.09 18.46
N TRP A 7 -7.30 -15.07 19.76
CA TRP A 7 -7.94 -13.93 20.39
C TRP A 7 -7.01 -12.71 20.38
N GLY A 8 -7.52 -11.52 20.02
CA GLY A 8 -6.72 -10.30 19.92
C GLY A 8 -5.84 -10.23 18.66
N THR A 9 -5.96 -11.19 17.74
CA THR A 9 -5.33 -11.15 16.42
C THR A 9 -6.26 -10.46 15.42
N SER A 10 -5.75 -9.49 14.67
CA SER A 10 -6.41 -8.89 13.51
C SER A 10 -5.56 -9.12 12.26
N ILE A 11 -6.20 -9.58 11.18
CA ILE A 11 -5.59 -9.66 9.85
C ILE A 11 -6.12 -8.50 9.02
N ARG A 12 -5.24 -7.86 8.26
CA ARG A 12 -5.58 -6.79 7.32
C ARG A 12 -5.06 -7.19 5.96
N VAL A 13 -5.89 -7.06 4.95
CA VAL A 13 -5.50 -7.20 3.55
C VAL A 13 -5.94 -5.96 2.81
N GLY A 14 -5.18 -5.56 1.80
CA GLY A 14 -5.60 -4.48 0.94
C GLY A 14 -4.80 -4.41 -0.33
N VAL A 15 -5.31 -3.59 -1.23
CA VAL A 15 -4.69 -3.29 -2.51
C VAL A 15 -4.66 -1.78 -2.65
N VAL A 16 -3.51 -1.27 -3.08
CA VAL A 16 -3.34 0.13 -3.46
C VAL A 16 -3.21 0.17 -4.97
N ASN A 17 -3.82 1.18 -5.58
CA ASN A 17 -3.95 1.33 -7.03
C ASN A 17 -4.59 0.10 -7.71
N ALA A 18 -5.78 -0.32 -7.23
CA ALA A 18 -6.46 -1.52 -7.71
C ALA A 18 -6.73 -1.54 -9.23
N PHE A 19 -6.93 -0.37 -9.82
CA PHE A 19 -7.31 -0.18 -11.23
C PHE A 19 -6.14 0.27 -12.12
N ASP A 20 -4.90 0.19 -11.64
CA ASP A 20 -3.70 0.61 -12.40
C ASP A 20 -3.81 2.03 -12.98
N ARG A 21 -4.45 2.95 -12.25
CA ARG A 21 -4.63 4.34 -12.68
C ARG A 21 -3.46 5.18 -12.20
N GLN A 22 -3.00 6.08 -13.06
CA GLN A 22 -2.07 7.11 -12.64
C GLN A 22 -2.74 7.98 -11.55
N PRO A 23 -1.99 8.35 -10.50
CA PRO A 23 -2.56 9.16 -9.41
C PRO A 23 -3.05 10.51 -9.95
N PRO A 24 -4.18 11.03 -9.45
CA PRO A 24 -4.78 12.27 -9.94
C PRO A 24 -3.91 13.52 -9.64
N THR A 25 -2.97 13.42 -8.70
CA THR A 25 -2.08 14.50 -8.30
C THR A 25 -0.70 13.95 -7.95
N VAL A 26 0.34 14.50 -8.57
CA VAL A 26 1.75 14.28 -8.20
C VAL A 26 2.29 15.63 -7.77
N LEU A 27 2.16 15.98 -6.48
CA LEU A 27 2.43 17.33 -5.94
C LEU A 27 3.92 17.74 -5.89
N GLY A 28 4.81 17.10 -6.67
CA GLY A 28 6.27 17.30 -6.58
C GLY A 28 6.99 17.45 -7.92
N ALA A 29 6.28 17.79 -9.01
CA ALA A 29 6.75 17.38 -10.33
C ALA A 29 6.37 18.27 -11.54
N PHE A 30 5.83 19.46 -11.32
CA PHE A 30 5.28 20.28 -12.42
C PHE A 30 6.22 21.39 -12.91
N ASN A 31 7.49 21.38 -12.48
CA ASN A 31 8.48 22.33 -12.98
C ASN A 31 9.42 21.58 -13.92
N ASP A 32 9.56 22.07 -15.16
CA ASP A 32 10.38 21.54 -16.25
C ASP A 32 11.58 20.68 -15.80
N ASN A 33 11.75 19.50 -16.41
CA ASN A 33 12.78 18.46 -16.16
C ASN A 33 12.40 17.28 -15.23
N TYR A 34 11.12 16.91 -15.16
CA TYR A 34 10.72 15.69 -14.44
C TYR A 34 11.14 14.43 -15.22
N ASP A 35 12.33 13.91 -14.94
CA ASP A 35 12.82 12.65 -15.51
C ASP A 35 12.12 11.46 -14.85
N THR A 36 11.19 10.86 -15.58
CA THR A 36 10.41 9.67 -15.18
C THR A 36 11.27 8.43 -14.84
N SER A 37 12.58 8.47 -15.08
CA SER A 37 13.52 7.40 -14.72
C SER A 37 14.08 7.51 -13.29
N LEU A 38 14.04 8.71 -12.68
CA LEU A 38 14.64 8.98 -11.37
C LEU A 38 13.68 8.80 -10.19
N TYR A 39 12.38 8.71 -10.45
CA TYR A 39 11.37 8.41 -9.43
C TYR A 39 10.35 7.42 -10.00
N SER A 40 9.99 6.41 -9.21
CA SER A 40 8.93 5.48 -9.55
C SER A 40 7.75 5.66 -8.59
N ILE A 41 6.63 6.12 -9.12
CA ILE A 41 5.36 6.04 -8.39
C ILE A 41 4.97 4.57 -8.35
N ARG A 42 4.93 3.99 -7.14
CA ARG A 42 4.61 2.57 -6.96
C ARG A 42 3.22 2.27 -7.55
N ASN A 43 3.17 1.38 -8.54
CA ASN A 43 1.93 0.98 -9.24
C ASN A 43 1.05 0.07 -8.34
N ARG A 44 0.15 -0.77 -8.91
CA ARG A 44 -0.68 -1.68 -8.09
C ARG A 44 0.16 -2.56 -7.19
N TYR A 45 -0.14 -2.55 -5.90
CA TYR A 45 0.46 -3.47 -4.95
C TYR A 45 -0.56 -3.97 -3.93
N TYR A 46 -0.34 -5.20 -3.50
CA TYR A 46 -1.13 -5.86 -2.46
C TYR A 46 -0.35 -5.88 -1.16
N TYR A 47 -1.05 -5.85 -0.04
CA TYR A 47 -0.44 -6.00 1.28
C TYR A 47 -1.27 -6.90 2.16
N VAL A 48 -0.58 -7.62 3.04
CA VAL A 48 -1.13 -8.39 4.14
C VAL A 48 -0.43 -7.97 5.43
N GLY A 49 -1.20 -7.80 6.49
CA GLY A 49 -0.70 -7.42 7.80
C GLY A 49 -1.38 -8.23 8.89
N ILE A 50 -0.61 -8.62 9.89
CA ILE A 50 -1.11 -9.33 11.07
C ILE A 50 -0.74 -8.47 12.29
N ASN A 51 -1.72 -8.22 13.16
CA ASN A 51 -1.49 -7.58 14.45
C ASN A 51 -2.01 -8.53 15.53
N LYS A 52 -1.23 -8.75 16.58
CA LYS A 52 -1.57 -9.57 17.74
C LYS A 52 -1.38 -8.73 18.99
N LYS A 53 -2.44 -8.60 19.79
CA LYS A 53 -2.35 -8.08 21.16
C LYS A 53 -2.08 -9.23 22.14
N PHE A 54 -1.13 -9.02 23.06
CA PHE A 54 -0.73 -9.97 24.09
C PHE A 54 -1.22 -9.50 25.46
#